data_AF-A0A379VYR9-F1
#
_entry.id   AF-A0A379VYR9-F1
#
_cell.length_a   1.000
_cell.length_b   1.000
_cell.length_c   1.000
_cell.angle_alpha   90.00
_cell.angle_beta   90.00
_cell.angle_gamma   90.00
#
_symmetry.space_group_name_H-M   'P 1'
#
loop_
_entity.id
_entity.type
_entity.pdbx_description
1 polymer ?
#
loop_
_entity_poly.entity_id
_entity_poly.type
_entity_poly.pdbx_seq_one_letter_code
_entity_poly.pdbx_strand_id
1 'polypeptide(L)'
;MFNSSDLLIRVSGAAYSLIYDFMMKLSGRTNLHQSIEEYALPDFVETAHHLSARVMSLSALTTSYSDFWQSSYSPDFNIQRWSRNLTQLPQDFFANLTPEWQRNCALRSDYSRRQALVEIDVLVAQALGLTLEELLTLYRVQFPVMRQYEADTWYDQNGRIIFTPSKGLLGVGLPRTARKADLKNGFVFDVDSPDWSGGDCTDQAIGWDDVKHLQTGTVSVTFDDYTRSDEGERRTVVWQAPFIKPDREDDYKVAWSFFSEHIN
;
A
#
# COMPACT_ATOMS: atom_id res chain seq x y z
N MET A 1 12.55 16.89 -18.79
CA MET A 1 13.22 16.83 -17.48
C MET A 1 12.51 17.83 -16.58
N PHE A 2 12.09 17.45 -15.37
CA PHE A 2 11.38 18.38 -14.49
C PHE A 2 12.32 19.49 -14.00
N ASN A 3 11.84 20.73 -13.98
CA ASN A 3 12.63 21.89 -13.57
C ASN A 3 12.52 22.19 -12.07
N SER A 4 11.74 21.41 -11.32
CA SER A 4 11.49 21.58 -9.87
C SER A 4 11.13 20.24 -9.23
N SER A 5 11.66 19.98 -8.03
CA SER A 5 11.32 18.82 -7.21
C SER A 5 9.85 18.84 -6.76
N ASP A 6 9.29 20.02 -6.47
CA ASP A 6 7.88 20.18 -6.12
C ASP A 6 6.97 19.76 -7.29
N LEU A 7 7.29 20.18 -8.53
CA LEU A 7 6.53 19.76 -9.71
C LEU A 7 6.61 18.25 -9.92
N LEU A 8 7.81 17.65 -9.75
CA LEU A 8 7.98 16.20 -9.82
C LEU A 8 7.10 15.47 -8.80
N ILE A 9 7.02 15.97 -7.56
CA ILE A 9 6.21 15.38 -6.50
C ILE A 9 4.72 15.46 -6.83
N ARG A 10 4.23 16.63 -7.28
CA ARG A 10 2.82 16.82 -7.66
C ARG A 10 2.41 15.94 -8.83
N VAL A 11 3.24 15.88 -9.87
CA VAL A 11 3.02 15.02 -11.04
C VAL A 11 3.04 13.55 -10.62
N SER A 12 3.94 13.15 -9.73
CA SER A 12 3.99 11.79 -9.20
C SER A 12 2.73 11.44 -8.39
N GLY A 13 2.27 12.36 -7.53
CA GLY A 13 1.04 12.18 -6.75
C GLY A 13 -0.19 12.03 -7.64
N ALA A 14 -0.32 12.90 -8.65
CA ALA A 14 -1.34 12.75 -9.68
C ALA A 14 -1.26 11.37 -10.34
N ALA A 15 -0.10 10.97 -10.84
CA ALA A 15 0.12 9.68 -11.50
C ALA A 15 -0.06 8.44 -10.60
N TYR A 16 0.00 8.60 -9.27
CA TYR A 16 -0.28 7.51 -8.32
C TYR A 16 -1.77 7.28 -8.09
N SER A 17 -2.61 8.24 -8.49
CA SER A 17 -4.05 8.19 -8.26
C SER A 17 -4.81 7.39 -9.31
N LEU A 18 -5.88 6.72 -8.88
CA LEU A 18 -6.84 6.08 -9.77
C LEU A 18 -7.58 7.08 -10.67
N ILE A 19 -7.62 8.35 -10.29
CA ILE A 19 -8.26 9.41 -11.09
C ILE A 19 -7.45 9.62 -12.37
N TYR A 20 -6.12 9.69 -12.28
CA TYR A 20 -5.26 9.80 -13.45
C TYR A 20 -5.23 8.52 -14.26
N ASP A 21 -5.23 7.35 -13.62
CA ASP A 21 -5.39 6.08 -14.35
C ASP A 21 -6.69 6.07 -15.18
N PHE A 22 -7.78 6.60 -14.62
CA PHE A 22 -9.04 6.74 -15.34
C PHE A 22 -8.95 7.73 -16.49
N MET A 23 -8.38 8.92 -16.28
CA MET A 23 -8.18 9.91 -17.34
C MET A 23 -7.36 9.33 -18.51
N MET A 24 -6.32 8.55 -18.19
CA MET A 24 -5.50 7.85 -19.18
C MET A 24 -6.27 6.73 -19.91
N LYS A 25 -7.13 5.99 -19.22
CA LYS A 25 -8.02 5.01 -19.85
C LYS A 25 -8.99 5.67 -20.83
N LEU A 26 -9.57 6.81 -20.46
CA LEU A 26 -10.51 7.55 -21.30
C LEU A 26 -9.88 8.07 -22.59
N SER A 27 -8.60 8.46 -22.56
CA SER A 27 -7.94 8.98 -23.77
C SER A 27 -7.73 7.91 -24.85
N GLY A 28 -7.91 6.62 -24.54
CA GLY A 28 -7.71 5.51 -25.48
C GLY A 28 -6.28 5.40 -26.01
N ARG A 29 -5.30 6.01 -25.33
CA ARG A 29 -3.91 6.10 -25.79
C ARG A 29 -3.17 4.82 -25.44
N THR A 30 -2.44 4.30 -26.42
CA THR A 30 -1.59 3.12 -26.26
C THR A 30 -0.14 3.48 -25.91
N ASN A 31 0.25 4.75 -26.06
CA ASN A 31 1.58 5.24 -25.75
C ASN A 31 1.52 6.34 -24.68
N LEU A 32 2.35 6.21 -23.64
CA LEU A 32 2.42 7.13 -22.51
C LEU A 32 3.41 8.27 -22.74
N HIS A 33 4.30 8.12 -23.71
CA HIS A 33 5.29 9.14 -24.04
C HIS A 33 4.56 10.33 -24.67
N GLN A 34 4.43 11.43 -23.91
CA GLN A 34 3.69 12.69 -24.17
C GLN A 34 2.30 12.84 -23.51
N SER A 35 1.73 11.79 -22.90
CA SER A 35 0.35 11.91 -22.37
C SER A 35 0.26 12.69 -21.07
N ILE A 36 1.27 12.60 -20.20
CA ILE A 36 1.24 13.23 -18.86
C ILE A 36 1.25 14.76 -18.95
N GLU A 37 1.93 15.34 -19.94
CA GLU A 37 2.03 16.79 -20.13
C GLU A 37 0.70 17.42 -20.61
N GLU A 38 -0.22 16.61 -21.12
CA GLU A 38 -1.49 17.07 -21.67
C GLU A 38 -2.65 17.06 -20.66
N TYR A 39 -2.45 16.44 -19.49
CA TYR A 39 -3.47 16.42 -18.45
C TYR A 39 -3.31 17.59 -17.49
N ALA A 40 -4.44 18.21 -17.15
CA ALA A 40 -4.48 19.30 -16.17
C ALA A 40 -3.93 18.82 -14.83
N LEU A 41 -2.75 19.31 -14.45
CA LEU A 41 -2.21 19.08 -13.11
C LEU A 41 -3.11 19.77 -12.09
N PRO A 42 -3.63 19.04 -11.08
CA PRO A 42 -4.47 19.64 -10.06
C PRO A 42 -3.70 20.74 -9.33
N ASP A 43 -4.41 21.79 -8.94
CA ASP A 43 -3.82 22.79 -8.06
C ASP A 43 -3.85 22.29 -6.62
N PHE A 44 -2.70 21.88 -6.12
CA PHE A 44 -2.54 21.33 -4.77
C PHE A 44 -2.20 22.40 -3.72
N VAL A 45 -2.40 23.71 -3.97
CA VAL A 45 -1.92 24.77 -3.05
C VAL A 45 -2.25 24.51 -1.58
N GLU A 46 -3.47 24.09 -1.25
CA GLU A 46 -3.90 23.86 0.14
C GLU A 46 -3.49 22.47 0.68
N THR A 47 -3.25 21.49 -0.20
CA THR A 47 -2.98 20.09 0.17
C THR A 47 -1.56 19.61 -0.17
N ALA A 48 -0.68 20.52 -0.60
CA ALA A 48 0.63 20.20 -1.13
C ALA A 48 1.47 19.38 -0.15
N HIS A 49 1.44 19.72 1.14
CA HIS A 49 2.20 19.00 2.17
C HIS A 49 1.61 17.63 2.50
N HIS A 50 0.27 17.50 2.51
CA HIS A 50 -0.41 16.21 2.68
C HIS A 50 -0.01 15.23 1.57
N LEU A 51 -0.04 15.70 0.32
CA LEU A 51 0.35 14.92 -0.86
C LEU A 51 1.85 14.60 -0.83
N SER A 52 2.69 15.62 -0.63
CA SER A 52 4.15 15.49 -0.72
C SER A 52 4.71 14.50 0.27
N ALA A 53 4.28 14.55 1.53
CA ALA A 53 4.73 13.62 2.56
C ALA A 53 4.44 12.16 2.16
N ARG A 54 3.26 11.89 1.60
CA ARG A 54 2.83 10.54 1.16
C ARG A 54 3.59 10.08 -0.08
N VAL A 55 3.68 10.92 -1.10
CA VAL A 55 4.41 10.63 -2.34
C VAL A 55 5.87 10.35 -2.04
N MET A 56 6.55 11.24 -1.31
CA MET A 56 7.96 11.05 -0.99
C MET A 56 8.20 9.78 -0.18
N SER A 57 7.34 9.51 0.82
CA SER A 57 7.47 8.31 1.64
C SER A 57 7.18 7.02 0.86
N LEU A 58 6.38 7.08 -0.21
CA LEU A 58 6.13 5.94 -1.10
C LEU A 58 7.29 5.67 -2.06
N SER A 59 7.97 6.72 -2.54
CA SER A 59 8.96 6.65 -3.64
C SER A 59 10.41 6.56 -3.15
N ALA A 60 10.78 7.29 -2.09
CA ALA A 60 12.17 7.41 -1.61
C ALA A 60 12.61 6.18 -0.79
N LEU A 61 12.63 5.00 -1.41
CA LEU A 61 12.81 3.71 -0.73
C LEU A 61 14.27 3.33 -0.44
N THR A 62 15.25 3.99 -1.04
CA THR A 62 16.67 3.64 -0.91
C THR A 62 17.52 4.87 -0.68
N THR A 63 18.77 4.64 -0.24
CA THR A 63 19.77 5.70 -0.04
C THR A 63 20.02 6.53 -1.30
N SER A 64 19.76 5.99 -2.49
CA SER A 64 19.87 6.71 -3.77
C SER A 64 18.90 7.90 -3.89
N TYR A 65 17.84 7.93 -3.09
CA TYR A 65 16.90 9.06 -3.03
C TYR A 65 17.25 10.07 -1.93
N SER A 66 18.38 9.94 -1.24
CA SER A 66 18.73 10.79 -0.11
C SER A 66 18.82 12.28 -0.46
N ASP A 67 19.45 12.63 -1.59
CA ASP A 67 19.54 14.01 -2.06
C ASP A 67 18.15 14.59 -2.38
N PHE A 68 17.32 13.82 -3.09
CA PHE A 68 15.94 14.22 -3.43
C PHE A 68 15.07 14.37 -2.18
N TRP A 69 15.24 13.49 -1.19
CA TRP A 69 14.55 13.56 0.09
C TRP A 69 14.91 14.85 0.84
N GLN A 70 16.20 15.08 1.05
CA GLN A 70 16.70 16.25 1.76
C GLN A 70 16.28 17.56 1.08
N SER A 71 16.31 17.62 -0.26
CA SER A 71 15.93 18.82 -1.00
C SER A 71 14.44 19.15 -0.94
N SER A 72 13.60 18.17 -0.61
CA SER A 72 12.14 18.28 -0.72
C SER A 72 11.42 18.12 0.62
N TYR A 73 12.15 17.75 1.68
CA TYR A 73 11.62 17.66 3.03
C TYR A 73 11.14 19.03 3.53
N SER A 74 9.94 19.04 4.13
CA SER A 74 9.42 20.18 4.90
C SER A 74 9.14 19.73 6.34
N PRO A 75 9.41 20.57 7.36
CA PRO A 75 8.96 20.33 8.73
C PRO A 75 7.45 20.09 8.85
N ASP A 76 6.64 20.59 7.90
CA ASP A 76 5.20 20.34 7.84
C ASP A 76 4.85 18.87 7.64
N PHE A 77 5.81 18.04 7.22
CA PHE A 77 5.62 16.59 7.14
C PHE A 77 5.40 15.98 8.53
N ASN A 78 5.97 16.59 9.59
CA ASN A 78 5.88 16.05 10.95
C ASN A 78 4.54 16.30 11.64
N ILE A 79 3.73 17.25 11.14
CA ILE A 79 2.37 17.50 11.63
C ILE A 79 1.32 16.65 10.89
N GLN A 80 1.71 15.96 9.82
CA GLN A 80 0.82 15.09 9.05
C GLN A 80 0.37 13.89 9.88
N ARG A 81 -0.84 13.40 9.62
CA ARG A 81 -1.39 12.20 10.26
C ARG A 81 -2.08 11.33 9.21
N TRP A 82 -2.25 10.05 9.54
CA TRP A 82 -3.13 9.16 8.80
C TRP A 82 -4.58 9.57 9.03
N SER A 83 -5.42 9.41 8.00
CA SER A 83 -6.88 9.59 8.15
C SER A 83 -7.51 8.49 9.01
N ARG A 84 -6.85 7.33 9.11
CA ARG A 84 -7.29 6.15 9.87
C ARG A 84 -6.46 5.97 11.14
N ASN A 85 -7.15 5.70 12.25
CA ASN A 85 -6.53 5.25 13.49
C ASN A 85 -6.68 3.72 13.63
N LEU A 86 -5.75 2.97 13.05
CA LEU A 86 -5.72 1.51 12.99
C LEU A 86 -4.36 0.98 13.45
N THR A 87 -4.34 -0.21 14.03
CA THR A 87 -3.12 -0.85 14.56
C THR A 87 -2.10 -1.17 13.47
N GLN A 88 -2.55 -1.43 12.24
CA GLN A 88 -1.71 -1.71 11.07
C GLN A 88 -0.98 -0.47 10.54
N LEU A 89 -1.35 0.72 11.01
CA LEU A 89 -0.74 1.98 10.61
C LEU A 89 0.17 2.52 11.73
N PRO A 90 1.45 2.78 11.44
CA PRO A 90 2.33 3.44 12.40
C PRO A 90 1.89 4.89 12.60
N GLN A 91 1.21 5.15 13.73
CA GLN A 91 0.62 6.47 14.02
C GLN A 91 1.67 7.59 14.13
N ASP A 92 2.85 7.26 14.64
CA ASP A 92 3.97 8.20 14.79
C ASP A 92 4.85 8.30 13.53
N PHE A 93 4.48 7.66 12.42
CA PHE A 93 5.32 7.63 11.20
C PHE A 93 5.72 9.03 10.73
N PHE A 94 4.73 9.90 10.52
CA PHE A 94 4.94 11.26 10.06
C PHE A 94 5.71 12.09 11.09
N ALA A 95 5.35 11.98 12.38
CA ALA A 95 6.01 12.69 13.46
C ALA A 95 7.52 12.34 13.57
N ASN A 96 7.90 11.13 13.18
CA ASN A 96 9.27 10.63 13.23
C ASN A 96 10.07 10.85 11.92
N LEU A 97 9.51 11.53 10.91
CA LEU A 97 10.25 11.88 9.70
C LEU A 97 11.38 12.87 10.01
N THR A 98 12.50 12.71 9.32
CA THR A 98 13.71 13.54 9.52
C THR A 98 14.15 14.19 8.22
N PRO A 99 14.87 15.33 8.28
CA PRO A 99 15.43 15.97 7.09
C PRO A 99 16.46 15.07 6.41
N GLU A 100 17.31 14.37 7.17
CA GLU A 100 18.21 13.35 6.62
C GLU A 100 17.43 12.06 6.30
N TRP A 101 17.68 11.49 5.13
CA TRP A 101 17.05 10.22 4.75
C TRP A 101 17.52 9.09 5.65
N GLN A 102 16.57 8.34 6.20
CA GLN A 102 16.79 7.09 6.92
C GLN A 102 15.76 6.05 6.50
N ARG A 103 15.98 4.77 6.85
CA ARG A 103 15.17 3.65 6.36
C ARG A 103 13.67 3.77 6.72
N ASN A 104 13.37 4.39 7.86
CA ASN A 104 12.04 4.67 8.41
C ASN A 104 11.39 5.94 7.86
N CYS A 105 12.06 6.71 6.99
CA CYS A 105 11.39 7.76 6.20
C CYS A 105 10.50 7.18 5.08
N ALA A 106 10.62 5.88 4.78
CA ALA A 106 9.92 5.22 3.70
C ALA A 106 8.80 4.28 4.20
N LEU A 107 7.65 4.30 3.52
CA LEU A 107 6.54 3.36 3.76
C LEU A 107 6.85 1.99 3.16
N ARG A 108 6.93 0.97 4.03
CA ARG A 108 7.36 -0.39 3.67
C ARG A 108 6.34 -1.48 3.93
N SER A 109 5.45 -1.31 4.91
CA SER A 109 4.36 -2.27 5.12
C SER A 109 3.35 -2.15 3.97
N ASP A 110 2.80 -3.27 3.54
CA ASP A 110 1.80 -3.32 2.46
C ASP A 110 0.59 -2.42 2.78
N TYR A 111 0.11 -2.46 4.03
CA TYR A 111 -1.05 -1.69 4.47
C TYR A 111 -0.80 -0.18 4.47
N SER A 112 0.30 0.30 5.04
CA SER A 112 0.60 1.75 5.01
C SER A 112 0.79 2.28 3.59
N ARG A 113 1.35 1.47 2.68
CA ARG A 113 1.47 1.85 1.26
C ARG A 113 0.10 1.90 0.59
N ARG A 114 -0.77 0.92 0.84
CA ARG A 114 -2.17 0.94 0.38
C ARG A 114 -2.90 2.18 0.90
N GLN A 115 -2.80 2.47 2.20
CA GLN A 115 -3.48 3.60 2.82
C GLN A 115 -2.99 4.94 2.24
N ALA A 116 -1.69 5.09 2.01
CA ALA A 116 -1.15 6.28 1.37
C ALA A 116 -1.70 6.47 -0.06
N LEU A 117 -1.85 5.41 -0.85
CA LEU A 117 -2.47 5.48 -2.18
C LEU A 117 -3.95 5.88 -2.11
N VAL A 118 -4.71 5.31 -1.16
CA VAL A 118 -6.11 5.68 -0.91
C VAL A 118 -6.24 7.16 -0.56
N GLU A 119 -5.36 7.66 0.31
CA GLU A 119 -5.35 9.07 0.70
C GLU A 119 -4.92 9.99 -0.45
N ILE A 120 -3.98 9.54 -1.30
CA ILE A 120 -3.60 10.25 -2.53
C ILE A 120 -4.80 10.34 -3.50
N ASP A 121 -5.57 9.26 -3.68
CA ASP A 121 -6.78 9.28 -4.51
C ASP A 121 -7.74 10.39 -4.06
N VAL A 122 -7.98 10.50 -2.75
CA VAL A 122 -8.85 11.53 -2.18
C VAL A 122 -8.28 12.94 -2.37
N LEU A 123 -6.99 13.15 -2.08
CA LEU A 123 -6.33 14.44 -2.24
C LEU A 123 -6.37 14.92 -3.70
N VAL A 124 -6.12 14.03 -4.66
CA VAL A 124 -6.21 14.34 -6.09
C VAL A 124 -7.64 14.61 -6.51
N ALA A 125 -8.60 13.83 -6.03
CA ALA A 125 -10.01 14.05 -6.34
C ALA A 125 -10.50 15.42 -5.86
N GLN A 126 -10.18 15.80 -4.62
CA GLN A 126 -10.52 17.11 -4.05
C GLN A 126 -9.84 18.25 -4.83
N ALA A 127 -8.55 18.12 -5.16
CA ALA A 127 -7.83 19.15 -5.91
C ALA A 127 -8.36 19.35 -7.35
N LEU A 128 -9.02 18.33 -7.92
CA LEU A 128 -9.70 18.42 -9.22
C LEU A 128 -11.17 18.87 -9.11
N GLY A 129 -11.68 19.11 -7.91
CA GLY A 129 -13.07 19.52 -7.68
C GLY A 129 -14.10 18.40 -7.88
N LEU A 130 -13.68 17.13 -7.80
CA LEU A 130 -14.60 16.00 -7.76
C LEU A 130 -15.35 15.98 -6.42
N THR A 131 -16.51 15.34 -6.42
CA THR A 131 -17.24 14.96 -5.21
C THR A 131 -16.83 13.55 -4.76
N LEU A 132 -17.07 13.23 -3.48
CA LEU A 132 -16.86 11.88 -2.95
C LEU A 132 -17.65 10.82 -3.74
N GLU A 133 -18.89 11.14 -4.13
CA GLU A 133 -19.72 10.22 -4.92
C GLU A 133 -19.16 9.97 -6.32
N GLU A 134 -18.54 10.97 -6.96
CA GLU A 134 -17.85 10.79 -8.24
C GLU A 134 -16.61 9.92 -8.09
N LEU A 135 -15.80 10.12 -7.03
CA LEU A 135 -14.65 9.26 -6.74
C LEU A 135 -15.09 7.80 -6.50
N LEU A 136 -16.13 7.58 -5.69
CA LEU A 136 -16.70 6.26 -5.46
C LEU A 136 -17.23 5.64 -6.76
N THR A 137 -17.92 6.42 -7.59
CA THR A 137 -18.46 5.97 -8.87
C THR A 137 -17.34 5.57 -9.84
N LEU A 138 -16.29 6.39 -9.95
CA LEU A 138 -15.11 6.10 -10.74
C LEU A 138 -14.47 4.77 -10.32
N TYR A 139 -14.24 4.57 -9.02
CA TYR A 139 -13.70 3.33 -8.50
C TYR A 139 -14.58 2.10 -8.83
N ARG A 140 -15.90 2.20 -8.57
CA ARG A 140 -16.85 1.11 -8.82
C ARG A 140 -16.95 0.72 -10.30
N VAL A 141 -16.99 1.70 -11.19
CA VAL A 141 -17.28 1.48 -12.62
C VAL A 141 -16.01 1.17 -13.42
N GLN A 142 -14.91 1.87 -13.15
CA GLN A 142 -13.71 1.86 -14.01
C GLN A 142 -12.64 0.88 -13.54
N PHE A 143 -12.75 0.40 -12.29
CA PHE A 143 -11.78 -0.50 -11.68
C PHE A 143 -12.41 -1.79 -11.07
N PRO A 144 -13.34 -2.48 -11.76
CA PRO A 144 -14.05 -3.64 -11.19
C PRO A 144 -13.11 -4.80 -10.83
N VAL A 145 -12.04 -5.02 -11.60
CA VAL A 145 -11.04 -6.08 -11.33
C VAL A 145 -10.23 -5.76 -10.08
N MET A 146 -9.77 -4.53 -9.94
CA MET A 146 -9.05 -4.09 -8.74
C MET A 146 -9.96 -4.21 -7.51
N ARG A 147 -11.22 -3.78 -7.62
CA ARG A 147 -12.22 -3.90 -6.56
C ARG A 147 -12.44 -5.35 -6.14
N GLN A 148 -12.50 -6.28 -7.11
CA GLN A 148 -12.58 -7.72 -6.82
C GLN A 148 -11.35 -8.22 -6.06
N TYR A 149 -10.14 -7.79 -6.44
CA TYR A 149 -8.92 -8.20 -5.75
C TYR A 149 -8.83 -7.63 -4.33
N GLU A 150 -9.12 -6.36 -4.15
CA GLU A 150 -9.09 -5.72 -2.82
C GLU A 150 -10.15 -6.29 -1.89
N ALA A 151 -11.34 -6.63 -2.41
CA ALA A 151 -12.43 -7.24 -1.64
C ALA A 151 -12.14 -8.65 -1.09
N ASP A 152 -10.98 -9.23 -1.41
CA ASP A 152 -10.47 -10.48 -0.83
C ASP A 152 -8.94 -10.44 -0.58
N THR A 153 -8.36 -9.25 -0.40
CA THR A 153 -6.98 -9.10 0.06
C THR A 153 -6.96 -8.86 1.57
N TRP A 154 -6.25 -9.71 2.30
CA TRP A 154 -6.21 -9.76 3.76
C TRP A 154 -4.83 -9.40 4.30
N TYR A 155 -4.82 -8.66 5.41
CA TYR A 155 -3.62 -8.18 6.08
C TYR A 155 -3.55 -8.70 7.52
N ASP A 156 -2.34 -8.87 8.01
CA ASP A 156 -2.07 -9.15 9.41
C ASP A 156 -2.09 -7.86 10.26
N GLN A 157 -1.95 -8.00 11.59
CA GLN A 157 -1.94 -6.85 12.50
C GLN A 157 -0.73 -5.92 12.31
N ASN A 158 0.34 -6.37 11.65
CA ASN A 158 1.51 -5.54 11.31
C ASN A 158 1.40 -4.90 9.92
N GLY A 159 0.27 -5.07 9.24
CA GLY A 159 0.02 -4.48 7.92
C GLY A 159 0.71 -5.20 6.76
N ARG A 160 1.11 -6.47 6.91
CA ARG A 160 1.60 -7.35 5.84
C ARG A 160 0.44 -8.12 5.22
N ILE A 161 0.44 -8.28 3.89
CA ILE A 161 -0.54 -9.13 3.22
C ILE A 161 -0.29 -10.59 3.60
N ILE A 162 -1.30 -11.26 4.16
CA ILE A 162 -1.30 -12.72 4.38
C ILE A 162 -1.96 -13.46 3.22
N PHE A 163 -2.90 -12.85 2.51
CA PHE A 163 -3.54 -13.45 1.35
C PHE A 163 -4.00 -12.39 0.36
N THR A 164 -3.83 -12.65 -0.94
CA THR A 164 -4.44 -11.85 -2.01
C THR A 164 -4.74 -12.72 -3.24
N PRO A 165 -5.88 -12.52 -3.92
CA PRO A 165 -6.17 -13.15 -5.21
C PRO A 165 -5.54 -12.38 -6.40
N SER A 166 -4.84 -11.27 -6.15
CA SER A 166 -4.28 -10.41 -7.19
C SER A 166 -3.24 -11.15 -8.02
N LYS A 167 -3.46 -11.20 -9.34
CA LYS A 167 -2.48 -11.75 -10.29
C LYS A 167 -1.22 -10.89 -10.42
N GLY A 168 -1.26 -9.63 -9.96
CA GLY A 168 -0.10 -8.75 -9.93
C GLY A 168 0.81 -8.98 -8.73
N LEU A 169 0.37 -9.76 -7.74
CA LEU A 169 1.09 -10.02 -6.48
C LEU A 169 1.33 -11.51 -6.27
N LEU A 170 1.65 -12.24 -7.34
CA LEU A 170 1.97 -13.67 -7.26
C LEU A 170 3.14 -13.89 -6.28
N GLY A 171 2.94 -14.80 -5.33
CA GLY A 171 3.94 -15.12 -4.30
C GLY A 171 3.88 -14.23 -3.06
N VAL A 172 2.98 -13.24 -3.00
CA VAL A 172 2.73 -12.47 -1.78
C VAL A 172 1.67 -13.17 -0.92
N GLY A 173 2.01 -13.46 0.33
CA GLY A 173 1.12 -14.17 1.25
C GLY A 173 1.07 -15.67 1.03
N LEU A 174 0.14 -16.33 1.72
CA LEU A 174 -0.20 -17.73 1.55
C LEU A 174 -0.99 -17.96 0.25
N PRO A 175 -0.88 -19.15 -0.38
CA PRO A 175 -1.83 -19.55 -1.41
C PRO A 175 -3.24 -19.68 -0.82
N ARG A 176 -4.29 -19.59 -1.65
CA ARG A 176 -5.68 -19.78 -1.18
C ARG A 176 -5.84 -21.12 -0.44
N THR A 177 -5.45 -22.20 -1.11
CA THR A 177 -5.46 -23.56 -0.59
C THR A 177 -4.04 -24.07 -0.42
N ALA A 178 -3.82 -24.93 0.57
CA ALA A 178 -2.53 -25.56 0.81
C ALA A 178 -1.98 -26.27 -0.45
N ARG A 179 -0.69 -26.05 -0.74
CA ARG A 179 -0.02 -26.66 -1.91
C ARG A 179 1.07 -27.61 -1.45
N LYS A 180 0.91 -28.91 -1.71
CA LYS A 180 1.96 -29.91 -1.43
C LYS A 180 3.28 -29.65 -2.16
N ALA A 181 3.25 -28.86 -3.24
CA ALA A 181 4.46 -28.44 -3.95
C ALA A 181 5.34 -27.51 -3.10
N ASP A 182 4.77 -26.73 -2.18
CA ASP A 182 5.53 -25.81 -1.34
C ASP A 182 6.48 -26.59 -0.41
N LEU A 183 5.99 -27.70 0.17
CA LEU A 183 6.82 -28.62 0.97
C LEU A 183 7.98 -29.23 0.15
N LYS A 184 7.70 -29.64 -1.09
CA LYS A 184 8.74 -30.16 -2.00
C LYS A 184 9.80 -29.12 -2.34
N ASN A 185 9.43 -27.84 -2.29
CA ASN A 185 10.31 -26.70 -2.52
C ASN A 185 10.95 -26.20 -1.21
N GLY A 186 10.90 -26.97 -0.12
CA GLY A 186 11.57 -26.65 1.13
C GLY A 186 10.88 -25.59 1.99
N PHE A 187 9.61 -25.28 1.72
CA PHE A 187 8.82 -24.39 2.57
C PHE A 187 8.43 -25.14 3.85
N VAL A 188 8.63 -24.48 4.98
CA VAL A 188 8.25 -24.98 6.30
C VAL A 188 7.25 -24.01 6.91
N PHE A 189 6.11 -24.52 7.33
CA PHE A 189 5.02 -23.72 7.90
C PHE A 189 4.91 -23.98 9.40
N ASP A 190 4.45 -22.97 10.14
CA ASP A 190 4.14 -23.09 11.55
C ASP A 190 2.94 -22.21 11.91
N VAL A 191 2.12 -22.69 12.85
CA VAL A 191 0.95 -21.97 13.37
C VAL A 191 0.97 -22.05 14.89
N ASP A 192 1.34 -20.94 15.52
CA ASP A 192 1.31 -20.79 16.97
C ASP A 192 0.05 -20.02 17.35
N SER A 193 -1.04 -20.76 17.60
CA SER A 193 -2.30 -20.19 18.07
C SER A 193 -3.11 -21.21 18.87
N PRO A 194 -3.75 -20.80 19.99
CA PRO A 194 -4.72 -21.65 20.69
C PRO A 194 -5.95 -21.98 19.84
N ASP A 195 -6.24 -21.18 18.81
CA ASP A 195 -7.37 -21.41 17.90
C ASP A 195 -7.04 -22.47 16.82
N TRP A 196 -5.79 -22.90 16.72
CA TRP A 196 -5.34 -23.87 15.72
C TRP A 196 -5.69 -25.30 16.12
N SER A 197 -6.50 -25.96 15.29
CA SER A 197 -6.88 -27.37 15.47
C SER A 197 -6.25 -28.32 14.47
N GLY A 198 -5.34 -27.83 13.60
CA GLY A 198 -4.73 -28.65 12.55
C GLY A 198 -3.59 -29.56 13.03
N GLY A 199 -3.21 -29.47 14.31
CA GLY A 199 -2.16 -30.30 14.90
C GLY A 199 -0.74 -29.80 14.57
N ASP A 200 0.23 -30.71 14.65
CA ASP A 200 1.63 -30.44 14.32
C ASP A 200 1.75 -30.04 12.84
N CYS A 201 2.38 -28.90 12.59
CA CYS A 201 2.59 -28.37 11.24
C CYS A 201 3.81 -29.00 10.53
N THR A 202 4.54 -29.90 11.18
CA THR A 202 5.63 -30.66 10.57
C THR A 202 5.13 -31.37 9.32
N ASP A 203 5.76 -31.09 8.17
CA ASP A 203 5.40 -31.61 6.84
C ASP A 203 3.96 -31.28 6.38
N GLN A 204 3.32 -30.26 6.95
CA GLN A 204 2.00 -29.80 6.54
C GLN A 204 2.09 -28.53 5.69
N ALA A 205 1.49 -28.58 4.48
CA ALA A 205 1.29 -27.38 3.68
C ALA A 205 0.11 -26.59 4.25
N ILE A 206 0.24 -25.27 4.30
CA ILE A 206 -0.79 -24.38 4.85
C ILE A 206 -1.21 -23.37 3.78
N GLY A 207 -2.52 -23.25 3.58
CA GLY A 207 -3.14 -22.21 2.78
C GLY A 207 -3.93 -21.23 3.64
N TRP A 208 -4.34 -20.13 3.02
CA TRP A 208 -5.17 -19.12 3.63
C TRP A 208 -6.49 -19.68 4.18
N ASP A 209 -7.16 -20.57 3.45
CA ASP A 209 -8.42 -21.17 3.91
C ASP A 209 -8.27 -21.95 5.22
N ASP A 210 -7.06 -22.43 5.54
CA ASP A 210 -6.76 -23.16 6.76
C ASP A 210 -6.61 -22.21 7.97
N VAL A 211 -6.13 -20.97 7.78
CA VAL A 211 -5.76 -20.07 8.89
C VAL A 211 -6.64 -18.82 9.02
N LYS A 212 -7.51 -18.52 8.06
CA LYS A 212 -8.33 -17.29 8.05
C LYS A 212 -9.24 -17.08 9.27
N HIS A 213 -9.50 -18.15 10.03
CA HIS A 213 -10.38 -18.14 11.19
C HIS A 213 -9.67 -17.76 12.50
N LEU A 214 -8.33 -17.76 12.53
CA LEU A 214 -7.55 -17.48 13.73
C LEU A 214 -7.85 -16.07 14.28
N GLN A 215 -8.12 -15.98 15.58
CA GLN A 215 -8.39 -14.70 16.27
C GLN A 215 -7.18 -14.19 17.04
N THR A 216 -6.20 -15.04 17.29
CA THR A 216 -4.92 -14.69 17.96
C THR A 216 -3.79 -15.59 17.46
N GLY A 217 -2.56 -15.30 17.89
CA GLY A 217 -1.37 -16.06 17.54
C GLY A 217 -0.76 -15.68 16.19
N THR A 218 0.16 -16.52 15.71
CA THR A 218 0.94 -16.26 14.52
C THR A 218 0.90 -17.40 13.52
N VAL A 219 1.02 -17.05 12.26
CA VAL A 219 1.28 -18.00 11.16
C VAL A 219 2.63 -17.62 10.58
N SER A 220 3.49 -18.59 10.33
CA SER A 220 4.78 -18.34 9.70
C SER A 220 5.08 -19.29 8.56
N VAL A 221 5.90 -18.82 7.63
CA VAL A 221 6.48 -19.63 6.57
C VAL A 221 7.96 -19.33 6.45
N THR A 222 8.76 -20.39 6.38
CA THR A 222 10.21 -20.31 6.17
C THR A 222 10.56 -20.96 4.84
N PHE A 223 11.31 -20.25 4.00
CA PHE A 223 11.68 -20.68 2.65
C PHE A 223 13.05 -20.11 2.23
N ASP A 224 13.61 -20.63 1.14
CA ASP A 224 14.85 -20.13 0.54
C ASP A 224 14.51 -19.01 -0.45
N ASP A 225 15.02 -17.81 -0.21
CA ASP A 225 14.78 -16.61 -1.00
C ASP A 225 15.98 -16.32 -1.92
N TYR A 226 15.76 -16.45 -3.23
CA TYR A 226 16.77 -16.21 -4.27
C TYR A 226 16.63 -14.82 -4.93
N THR A 227 15.83 -13.90 -4.37
CA THR A 227 15.55 -12.60 -5.00
C THR A 227 16.76 -11.68 -5.12
N ARG A 228 17.79 -11.84 -4.28
CA ARG A 228 18.98 -10.97 -4.24
C ARG A 228 20.24 -11.61 -4.82
N SER A 229 20.32 -12.93 -4.82
CA SER A 229 21.50 -13.70 -5.24
C SER A 229 21.16 -15.17 -5.48
N ASP A 230 21.94 -15.83 -6.33
CA ASP A 230 21.78 -17.25 -6.66
C ASP A 230 22.10 -18.19 -5.48
N GLU A 231 22.80 -17.71 -4.44
CA GLU A 231 23.14 -18.51 -3.26
C GLU A 231 21.93 -18.84 -2.36
N GLY A 232 20.84 -18.06 -2.47
CA GLY A 232 19.65 -18.20 -1.64
C GLY A 232 19.86 -17.77 -0.18
N GLU A 233 18.87 -17.11 0.41
CA GLU A 233 18.87 -16.76 1.84
C GLU A 233 17.67 -17.42 2.52
N ARG A 234 17.90 -18.20 3.58
CA ARG A 234 16.80 -18.78 4.37
C ARG A 234 16.08 -17.65 5.11
N ARG A 235 14.80 -17.43 4.80
CA ARG A 235 13.99 -16.36 5.40
C ARG A 235 12.70 -16.89 5.99
N THR A 236 12.26 -16.23 7.06
CA THR A 236 10.97 -16.48 7.70
C THR A 236 10.08 -15.25 7.58
N VAL A 237 8.86 -15.45 7.11
CA VAL A 237 7.78 -14.46 7.15
C VAL A 237 6.79 -14.88 8.22
N VAL A 238 6.40 -13.94 9.08
CA VAL A 238 5.43 -14.14 10.16
C VAL A 238 4.27 -13.17 9.96
N TRP A 239 3.05 -13.66 10.16
CA TRP A 239 1.81 -12.89 10.15
C TRP A 239 1.10 -13.02 11.49
N GLN A 240 0.66 -11.89 12.03
CA GLN A 240 -0.06 -11.78 13.31
C GLN A 240 -1.59 -11.74 13.10
N ALA A 241 -2.30 -12.71 13.68
CA ALA A 241 -3.76 -12.72 13.72
C ALA A 241 -4.31 -11.74 14.80
N PRO A 242 -5.57 -11.27 14.72
CA PRO A 242 -6.57 -11.59 13.69
C PRO A 242 -6.27 -10.89 12.36
N PHE A 243 -6.79 -11.42 11.26
CA PHE A 243 -6.57 -10.83 9.94
C PHE A 243 -7.67 -9.85 9.58
N ILE A 244 -7.29 -8.73 8.97
CA ILE A 244 -8.23 -7.68 8.56
C ILE A 244 -8.39 -7.64 7.05
N LYS A 245 -9.57 -7.24 6.63
CA LYS A 245 -9.89 -6.96 5.24
C LYS A 245 -10.39 -5.53 5.12
N PRO A 246 -9.59 -4.60 4.56
CA PRO A 246 -10.00 -3.21 4.46
C PRO A 246 -11.08 -3.01 3.38
N ASP A 247 -11.93 -2.01 3.60
CA ASP A 247 -12.92 -1.56 2.63
C ASP A 247 -12.49 -0.20 2.07
N ARG A 248 -12.05 -0.17 0.81
CA ARG A 248 -11.59 1.06 0.15
C ARG A 248 -12.68 2.12 0.08
N GLU A 249 -13.95 1.74 -0.08
CA GLU A 249 -15.04 2.71 -0.16
C GLU A 249 -15.27 3.39 1.20
N ASP A 250 -15.15 2.64 2.30
CA ASP A 250 -15.14 3.21 3.65
C ASP A 250 -13.88 4.05 3.90
N ASP A 251 -12.71 3.58 3.45
CA ASP A 251 -11.46 4.33 3.58
C ASP A 251 -11.53 5.68 2.85
N TYR A 252 -12.13 5.73 1.66
CA TYR A 252 -12.36 6.98 0.94
C TYR A 252 -13.26 7.93 1.73
N LYS A 253 -14.35 7.46 2.34
CA LYS A 253 -15.22 8.31 3.15
C LYS A 253 -14.47 8.93 4.32
N VAL A 254 -13.68 8.12 5.04
CA VAL A 254 -12.90 8.60 6.19
C VAL A 254 -11.82 9.57 5.77
N ALA A 255 -11.04 9.24 4.74
CA ALA A 255 -10.01 10.12 4.19
C ALA A 255 -10.60 11.43 3.66
N TRP A 256 -11.77 11.37 3.01
CA TRP A 256 -12.46 12.55 2.49
C TRP A 256 -12.84 13.52 3.60
N SER A 257 -13.53 13.03 4.64
CA SER A 257 -13.85 13.84 5.82
C SER A 257 -12.59 14.41 6.47
N PHE A 258 -11.57 13.58 6.68
CA PHE A 258 -10.31 14.00 7.29
C PHE A 258 -9.68 15.18 6.54
N PHE A 259 -9.47 15.07 5.22
CA PHE A 259 -8.83 16.17 4.49
C PHE A 259 -9.76 17.38 4.31
N SER A 260 -11.07 17.19 4.20
CA SER A 260 -12.01 18.32 4.08
C SER A 260 -11.99 19.23 5.32
N GLU A 261 -11.77 18.68 6.51
CA GLU A 261 -11.68 19.44 7.76
C GLU A 261 -10.34 20.18 7.92
N HIS A 262 -9.30 19.76 7.19
CA HIS A 262 -7.92 20.26 7.31
C HIS A 262 -7.45 21.10 6.10
N ILE A 263 -8.36 21.46 5.20
CA ILE A 263 -8.12 22.30 4.00
C ILE A 263 -8.35 23.81 4.26
N ASN A 264 -8.60 24.23 5.52
CA ASN A 264 -8.77 25.66 5.87
C ASN A 264 -7.48 26.37 6.27
#